data_AF-A0A7V8SWR9-F1
#
_entry.id   AF-A0A7V8SWR9-F1
#
_cell.length_a   1.000
_cell.length_b   1.000
_cell.length_c   1.000
_cell.angle_alpha   90.00
_cell.angle_beta   90.00
_cell.angle_gamma   90.00
#
_symmetry.space_group_name_H-M   'P 1'
#
loop_
_entity.id
_entity.type
_entity.pdbx_description
1 polymer ?
#
loop_
_entity_poly.entity_id
_entity_poly.type
_entity_poly.pdbx_seq_one_letter_code
_entity_poly.pdbx_strand_id
1 'polypeptide(L)'
;MAPPTTTPSKAPTLHPPGMSENGDFLTALGRRVREWRNRRGLTRKQVSEQADVSERHLAQLEAGEGNISVVLLERIAGALDVPIASLFLPQTDEPAEKRLIQRFLERLPRHRLEDVVFRLMRDFSHEEKKRRMRIALIGMRGAGKSTLGARLAAETNKRFVELDSEIERDTGMPLGEIFSLYGQAGFRAIEKRTLEKVLKENERAVISAGGGIVSEKETFDRLLSRCYTVWIKARPEEHMSRVVAQGDFRPMAANDQAMEDLRRILEAREPRYRKADVVLDTSGASVEESFAKLKTTLEAHLQ
;
A
#
# COMPACT_ATOMS: atom_id res chain seq x y z
N MET A 1 -14.51 32.82 -54.10
CA MET A 1 -15.52 32.81 -53.02
C MET A 1 -15.18 31.66 -52.07
N ALA A 2 -15.15 31.98 -50.78
CA ALA A 2 -14.79 31.26 -49.55
C ALA A 2 -14.52 29.72 -49.53
N PRO A 3 -13.56 29.26 -48.68
CA PRO A 3 -13.34 27.84 -48.35
C PRO A 3 -14.40 27.27 -47.37
N PRO A 4 -14.50 25.94 -47.22
CA PRO A 4 -15.50 25.30 -46.37
C PRO A 4 -15.21 25.53 -44.88
N THR A 5 -16.24 25.96 -44.16
CA THR A 5 -16.25 26.16 -42.71
C THR A 5 -16.26 24.82 -41.99
N THR A 6 -15.17 24.56 -41.29
CA THR A 6 -15.03 23.53 -40.27
C THR A 6 -16.04 23.74 -39.14
N THR A 7 -16.75 22.67 -38.79
CA THR A 7 -17.61 22.58 -37.62
C THR A 7 -16.75 22.56 -36.36
N PRO A 8 -16.91 23.47 -35.38
CA PRO A 8 -16.40 23.22 -34.05
C PRO A 8 -17.38 22.30 -33.32
N SER A 9 -16.86 21.12 -32.98
CA SER A 9 -17.42 20.16 -32.04
C SER A 9 -17.94 20.88 -30.78
N LYS A 10 -19.17 20.54 -30.36
CA LYS A 10 -19.78 21.01 -29.12
C LYS A 10 -18.86 20.67 -27.95
N ALA A 11 -18.20 21.68 -27.40
CA ALA A 11 -17.71 21.64 -26.03
C ALA A 11 -18.90 21.37 -25.10
N PRO A 12 -18.75 20.54 -24.05
CA PRO A 12 -19.81 20.36 -23.07
C PRO A 12 -20.11 21.73 -22.45
N THR A 13 -21.36 22.14 -22.56
CA THR A 13 -21.89 23.35 -21.94
C THR A 13 -21.54 23.33 -20.46
N LEU A 14 -20.65 24.23 -20.05
CA LEU A 14 -20.41 24.57 -18.65
C LEU A 14 -21.76 24.98 -18.03
N HIS A 15 -22.28 24.15 -17.12
CA HIS A 15 -23.39 24.55 -16.26
C HIS A 15 -22.95 25.81 -15.48
N PRO A 16 -23.83 26.81 -15.29
CA PRO A 16 -23.50 27.99 -14.51
C PRO A 16 -23.25 27.57 -13.04
N PRO A 17 -22.10 27.92 -12.43
CA PRO A 17 -21.83 27.58 -11.05
C PRO A 17 -22.50 28.61 -10.13
N GLY A 18 -23.16 28.15 -9.06
CA GLY A 18 -23.33 29.00 -7.88
C GLY A 18 -24.66 28.99 -7.11
N MET A 19 -25.75 28.38 -7.62
CA MET A 19 -27.02 28.37 -6.87
C MET A 19 -27.49 27.00 -6.37
N SER A 20 -27.15 25.88 -7.03
CA SER A 20 -27.58 24.54 -6.57
C SER A 20 -26.73 23.99 -5.42
N GLU A 21 -25.41 24.08 -5.50
CA GLU A 21 -24.51 23.52 -4.47
C GLU A 21 -24.63 24.25 -3.13
N ASN A 22 -24.80 25.58 -3.15
CA ASN A 22 -25.00 26.37 -1.95
C ASN A 22 -26.36 26.08 -1.29
N GLY A 23 -27.40 25.85 -2.09
CA GLY A 23 -28.72 25.47 -1.59
C GLY A 23 -28.73 24.07 -0.95
N ASP A 24 -28.06 23.10 -1.56
CA ASP A 24 -27.92 21.74 -1.03
C ASP A 24 -27.16 21.73 0.30
N PHE A 25 -26.09 22.53 0.39
CA PHE A 25 -25.31 22.69 1.62
C PHE A 25 -26.13 23.32 2.75
N LEU A 26 -26.82 24.44 2.48
CA LEU A 26 -27.64 25.12 3.49
C LEU A 26 -28.80 24.24 3.96
N THR A 27 -29.43 23.48 3.06
CA THR A 27 -30.48 22.51 3.40
C THR A 27 -29.96 21.40 4.31
N ALA A 28 -28.75 20.88 4.04
CA ALA A 28 -28.11 19.88 4.89
C ALA A 28 -27.75 20.43 6.27
N LEU A 29 -27.21 21.66 6.33
CA LEU A 29 -26.89 22.35 7.58
C LEU A 29 -28.16 22.57 8.42
N GLY A 30 -29.23 23.08 7.81
CA GLY A 30 -30.51 23.33 8.47
C GLY A 30 -31.13 22.07 9.07
N ARG A 31 -31.11 20.97 8.32
CA ARG A 31 -31.55 19.66 8.81
C ARG A 31 -30.79 19.23 10.06
N ARG A 32 -29.47 19.41 10.10
CA ARG A 32 -28.62 19.01 11.24
C ARG A 32 -28.87 19.86 12.48
N VAL A 33 -29.02 21.18 12.32
CA VAL A 33 -29.39 22.07 13.42
C VAL A 33 -30.71 21.61 14.05
N ARG A 34 -31.71 21.29 13.20
CA ARG A 34 -33.01 20.75 13.62
C ARG A 34 -32.87 19.41 14.35
N GLU A 35 -32.04 18.49 13.86
CA GLU A 35 -31.79 17.18 14.49
C GLU A 35 -31.16 17.32 15.87
N TRP A 36 -30.11 18.13 16.01
CA TRP A 36 -29.46 18.41 17.29
C TRP A 36 -30.43 19.02 18.30
N ARG A 37 -31.24 19.99 17.85
CA ARG A 37 -32.28 20.61 18.67
C ARG A 37 -33.30 19.57 19.16
N ASN A 38 -33.80 18.73 18.26
CA ASN A 38 -34.79 17.71 18.59
C ASN A 38 -34.23 16.64 19.54
N ARG A 39 -32.98 16.20 19.36
CA ARG A 39 -32.31 15.22 20.27
C ARG A 39 -32.19 15.74 21.71
N ARG A 40 -32.02 17.06 21.86
CA ARG A 40 -31.96 17.72 23.18
C ARG A 40 -33.33 18.08 23.75
N GLY A 41 -34.41 17.76 23.04
CA GLY A 41 -35.78 18.09 23.46
C GLY A 41 -36.06 19.60 23.49
N LEU A 42 -35.28 20.40 22.77
CA LEU A 42 -35.40 21.86 22.78
C LEU A 42 -36.41 22.34 21.72
N THR A 43 -37.24 23.29 22.09
CA THR A 43 -38.09 24.04 21.15
C THR A 43 -37.26 25.07 20.39
N ARG A 44 -37.75 25.52 19.23
CA ARG A 44 -37.10 26.60 18.47
C ARG A 44 -36.98 27.87 19.33
N LYS A 45 -38.06 28.25 20.01
CA LYS A 45 -38.08 29.38 20.95
C LYS A 45 -36.96 29.31 21.99
N GLN A 46 -36.76 28.16 22.64
CA GLN A 46 -35.70 28.00 23.65
C GLN A 46 -34.28 28.17 23.07
N VAL A 47 -34.00 27.58 21.90
CA VAL A 47 -32.69 27.75 21.25
C VAL A 47 -32.50 29.19 20.77
N SER A 48 -33.56 29.82 20.26
CA SER A 48 -33.54 31.21 19.83
C SER A 48 -33.24 32.17 20.97
N GLU A 49 -33.87 31.99 22.13
CA GLU A 49 -33.61 32.77 23.35
C GLU A 49 -32.17 32.57 23.86
N GLN A 50 -31.69 31.33 23.89
CA GLN A 50 -30.33 31.01 24.36
C GLN A 50 -29.22 31.48 23.41
N ALA A 51 -29.46 31.43 22.10
CA ALA A 51 -28.52 31.92 21.10
C ALA A 51 -28.65 33.43 20.87
N ASP A 52 -29.63 34.10 21.48
CA ASP A 52 -30.06 35.48 21.22
C ASP A 52 -30.16 35.77 19.71
N VAL A 53 -31.05 34.99 19.08
CA VAL A 53 -31.45 35.07 17.67
C VAL A 53 -32.96 35.04 17.55
N SER A 54 -33.53 35.66 16.52
CA SER A 54 -34.98 35.58 16.31
C SER A 54 -35.43 34.15 15.98
N GLU A 55 -36.63 33.77 16.44
CA GLU A 55 -37.23 32.47 16.09
C GLU A 55 -37.40 32.30 14.58
N ARG A 56 -37.67 33.41 13.88
CA ARG A 56 -37.72 33.46 12.41
C ARG A 56 -36.38 33.10 11.77
N HIS A 57 -35.26 33.64 12.27
CA HIS A 57 -33.93 33.35 11.72
C HIS A 57 -33.52 31.90 11.98
N LEU A 58 -33.87 31.35 13.14
CA LEU A 58 -33.64 29.93 13.41
C LEU A 58 -34.49 29.02 12.51
N ALA A 59 -35.75 29.42 12.24
CA ALA A 59 -36.62 28.68 11.31
C ALA A 59 -36.09 28.70 9.86
N GLN A 60 -35.58 29.85 9.40
CA GLN A 60 -34.95 29.99 8.09
C GLN A 60 -33.69 29.13 7.98
N LEU A 61 -32.82 29.16 9.00
CA LEU A 61 -31.65 28.28 9.08
C LEU A 61 -32.05 26.81 8.97
N GLU A 62 -33.02 26.36 9.77
CA GLU A 62 -33.48 24.95 9.75
C GLU A 62 -34.12 24.53 8.42
N ALA A 63 -34.70 25.48 7.69
CA ALA A 63 -35.24 25.27 6.35
C ALA A 63 -34.15 25.27 5.26
N GLY A 64 -32.91 25.66 5.59
CA GLY A 64 -31.84 25.86 4.62
C GLY A 64 -31.98 27.14 3.79
N GLU A 65 -32.76 28.10 4.29
CA GLU A 65 -33.05 29.35 3.60
C GLU A 65 -32.14 30.48 4.09
N GLY A 66 -31.44 31.12 3.15
CA GLY A 66 -30.64 32.31 3.41
C GLY A 66 -29.24 32.04 3.96
N ASN A 67 -28.37 33.04 3.84
CA ASN A 67 -27.00 32.97 4.33
C ASN A 67 -26.95 33.37 5.81
N ILE A 68 -26.52 32.43 6.65
CA ILE A 68 -26.26 32.69 8.06
C ILE A 68 -24.82 33.15 8.28
N SER A 69 -24.59 34.12 9.16
CA SER A 69 -23.23 34.48 9.55
C SER A 69 -22.62 33.37 10.42
N VAL A 70 -21.32 33.13 10.26
CA VAL A 70 -20.60 32.10 11.05
C VAL A 70 -20.69 32.40 12.56
N VAL A 71 -20.71 33.68 12.94
CA VAL A 71 -20.91 34.11 14.34
C VAL A 71 -22.28 33.69 14.87
N LEU A 72 -23.35 33.83 14.07
CA LEU A 72 -24.68 33.39 14.47
C LEU A 72 -24.73 31.87 14.61
N LEU A 73 -24.06 31.16 13.71
CA LEU A 73 -23.96 29.70 13.75
C LEU A 73 -23.19 29.21 14.98
N GLU A 74 -22.13 29.91 15.40
CA GLU A 74 -21.39 29.63 16.63
C GLU A 74 -22.26 29.79 17.87
N ARG A 75 -23.07 30.86 17.93
CA ARG A 75 -24.02 31.09 19.04
C ARG A 75 -25.08 30.00 19.12
N ILE A 76 -25.61 29.59 17.96
CA ILE A 76 -26.57 28.48 17.86
C ILE A 76 -25.91 27.16 18.28
N ALA A 77 -24.66 26.91 17.88
CA ALA A 77 -23.90 25.75 18.34
C ALA A 77 -23.71 25.76 19.86
N GLY A 78 -23.41 26.91 20.45
CA GLY A 78 -23.31 27.11 21.90
C GLY A 78 -24.63 26.88 22.63
N ALA A 79 -25.75 27.39 22.11
CA ALA A 79 -27.08 27.13 22.66
C ALA A 79 -27.50 25.66 22.55
N LEU A 80 -27.06 24.98 21.49
CA LEU A 80 -27.19 23.53 21.33
C LEU A 80 -26.11 22.75 22.10
N ASP A 81 -25.18 23.42 22.78
CA ASP A 81 -24.07 22.83 23.54
C ASP A 81 -23.32 21.75 22.72
N VAL A 82 -23.00 22.09 21.47
CA VAL A 82 -22.20 21.25 20.56
C VAL A 82 -21.06 22.06 19.96
N PRO A 83 -19.91 21.43 19.65
CA PRO A 83 -18.88 22.08 18.84
C PRO A 83 -19.44 22.51 17.48
N ILE A 84 -19.07 23.69 17.00
CA ILE A 84 -19.55 24.20 15.70
C ILE A 84 -19.23 23.23 14.55
N ALA A 85 -18.12 22.51 14.62
CA ALA A 85 -17.75 21.48 13.65
C ALA A 85 -18.81 20.36 13.53
N SER A 86 -19.50 20.03 14.61
CA SER A 86 -20.56 19.02 14.63
C SER A 86 -21.81 19.39 13.83
N LEU A 87 -21.97 20.66 13.45
CA LEU A 87 -23.01 21.11 12.51
C LEU A 87 -22.62 20.83 11.06
N PHE A 88 -21.32 20.73 10.77
CA PHE A 88 -20.77 20.54 9.42
C PHE A 88 -20.33 19.11 9.11
N LEU A 89 -19.99 18.32 10.13
CA LEU A 89 -19.70 16.91 9.94
C LEU A 89 -20.95 16.20 9.39
N PRO A 90 -20.85 15.47 8.27
CA PRO A 90 -21.89 14.53 7.90
C PRO A 90 -22.11 13.60 9.08
N GLN A 91 -23.34 13.54 9.61
CA GLN A 91 -23.78 12.33 10.28
C GLN A 91 -23.98 11.28 9.18
N THR A 92 -22.88 10.88 8.54
CA THR A 92 -22.88 9.64 7.80
C THR A 92 -23.25 8.57 8.80
N ASP A 93 -24.20 7.73 8.42
CA ASP A 93 -24.33 6.36 8.90
C ASP A 93 -23.01 5.63 8.65
N GLU A 94 -21.92 6.06 9.30
CA GLU A 94 -20.67 5.34 9.25
C GLU A 94 -20.96 4.01 9.94
N PRO A 95 -20.75 2.89 9.23
CA PRO A 95 -20.90 1.57 9.81
C PRO A 95 -20.17 1.52 11.15
N ALA A 96 -20.74 0.83 12.14
CA ALA A 96 -20.17 0.76 13.48
C ALA A 96 -18.69 0.32 13.45
N GLU A 97 -18.34 -0.51 12.47
CA GLU A 97 -17.02 -1.00 12.11
C GLU A 97 -16.04 0.13 11.80
N LYS A 98 -16.43 1.12 10.98
CA LYS A 98 -15.55 2.24 10.60
C LYS A 98 -15.24 3.13 11.81
N ARG A 99 -16.23 3.39 12.66
CA ARG A 99 -16.07 4.11 13.93
C ARG A 99 -15.23 3.34 14.94
N LEU A 100 -15.29 2.01 14.92
CA LEU A 100 -14.43 1.16 15.76
C LEU A 100 -12.97 1.23 15.27
N ILE A 101 -12.74 1.15 13.95
CA ILE A 101 -11.42 1.25 13.35
C ILE A 101 -10.78 2.62 13.67
N GLN A 102 -11.50 3.73 13.48
CA GLN A 102 -10.98 5.06 13.80
C GLN A 102 -10.54 5.16 15.27
N ARG A 103 -11.40 4.75 16.22
CA ARG A 103 -11.07 4.75 17.65
C ARG A 103 -9.90 3.83 17.99
N PHE A 104 -9.75 2.71 17.28
CA PHE A 104 -8.61 1.82 17.44
C PHE A 104 -7.31 2.47 16.95
N LEU A 105 -7.34 3.10 15.78
CA LEU A 105 -6.18 3.78 15.18
C LEU A 105 -5.72 4.99 16.00
N GLU A 106 -6.65 5.78 16.57
CA GLU A 106 -6.33 6.93 17.44
C GLU A 106 -5.56 6.53 18.71
N ARG A 107 -5.81 5.33 19.22
CA ARG A 107 -5.15 4.79 20.42
C ARG A 107 -3.86 4.05 20.13
N LEU A 108 -3.52 3.86 18.85
CA LEU A 108 -2.37 3.07 18.44
C LEU A 108 -1.08 3.90 18.56
N PRO A 109 0.01 3.36 19.12
CA PRO A 109 1.31 4.00 19.06
C PRO A 109 1.76 4.20 17.61
N ARG A 110 2.38 5.35 17.30
CA ARG A 110 2.83 5.68 15.92
C ARG A 110 3.65 4.58 15.25
N HIS A 111 4.54 3.93 15.99
CA HIS A 111 5.38 2.84 15.46
C HIS A 111 4.59 1.60 15.03
N ARG A 112 3.42 1.35 15.63
CA ARG A 112 2.52 0.26 15.22
C ARG A 112 1.56 0.67 14.11
N LEU A 113 1.31 1.97 13.97
CA LEU A 113 0.41 2.47 12.95
C LEU A 113 0.95 2.15 11.55
N GLU A 114 2.26 2.28 11.36
CA GLU A 114 2.94 1.86 10.13
C GLU A 114 2.68 0.40 9.79
N ASP A 115 2.83 -0.51 10.76
CA ASP A 115 2.59 -1.94 10.55
C ASP A 115 1.12 -2.23 10.20
N VAL A 116 0.18 -1.55 10.86
CA VAL A 116 -1.26 -1.71 10.60
C VAL A 116 -1.62 -1.19 9.22
N VAL A 117 -1.18 0.02 8.87
CA VAL A 117 -1.40 0.60 7.53
C VAL A 117 -0.81 -0.31 6.47
N PHE A 118 0.43 -0.80 6.68
CA PHE A 118 1.09 -1.72 5.78
C PHE A 118 0.27 -3.00 5.56
N ARG A 119 -0.22 -3.65 6.63
CA ARG A 119 -1.07 -4.85 6.51
C ARG A 119 -2.39 -4.54 5.81
N LEU A 120 -3.04 -3.43 6.16
CA LEU A 120 -4.29 -3.04 5.53
C LEU A 120 -4.12 -2.80 4.03
N MET A 121 -3.04 -2.13 3.62
CA MET A 121 -2.73 -1.93 2.20
C MET A 121 -2.36 -3.24 1.50
N ARG A 122 -1.62 -4.13 2.16
CA ARG A 122 -1.23 -5.43 1.61
C ARG A 122 -2.43 -6.35 1.41
N ASP A 123 -3.35 -6.36 2.36
CA ASP A 123 -4.42 -7.37 2.45
C ASP A 123 -5.76 -6.87 1.89
N PHE A 124 -5.98 -5.54 1.79
CA PHE A 124 -7.28 -4.98 1.41
C PHE A 124 -7.21 -3.84 0.37
N SER A 125 -6.06 -3.54 -0.24
CA SER A 125 -6.01 -2.53 -1.29
C SER A 125 -6.72 -2.99 -2.57
N HIS A 126 -7.33 -2.06 -3.32
CA HIS A 126 -7.89 -2.32 -4.66
C HIS A 126 -6.85 -2.86 -5.68
N GLU A 127 -5.57 -2.85 -5.31
CA GLU A 127 -4.49 -3.45 -6.09
C GLU A 127 -4.20 -4.91 -5.74
N GLU A 128 -4.95 -5.57 -4.84
CA GLU A 128 -4.72 -6.97 -4.48
C GLU A 128 -4.66 -7.88 -5.73
N LYS A 129 -5.55 -7.63 -6.70
CA LYS A 129 -5.51 -8.34 -7.99
C LYS A 129 -4.20 -8.10 -8.72
N LYS A 130 -3.71 -6.85 -8.81
CA LYS A 130 -2.42 -6.51 -9.45
C LYS A 130 -1.24 -7.13 -8.69
N ARG A 131 -1.32 -7.16 -7.36
CA ARG A 131 -0.34 -7.78 -6.47
C ARG A 131 -0.21 -9.27 -6.74
N ARG A 132 -1.33 -9.99 -6.84
CA ARG A 132 -1.39 -11.42 -7.21
C ARG A 132 -0.84 -11.72 -8.61
N MET A 133 -0.86 -10.75 -9.53
CA MET A 133 -0.27 -10.92 -10.86
C MET A 133 1.26 -10.88 -10.88
N ARG A 134 1.88 -10.25 -9.89
CA ARG A 134 3.34 -10.14 -9.74
C ARG A 134 3.83 -11.07 -8.62
N ILE A 135 4.61 -12.08 -8.97
CA ILE A 135 5.14 -13.04 -7.99
C ILE A 135 6.59 -12.68 -7.72
N ALA A 136 6.93 -12.32 -6.48
CA ALA A 136 8.31 -12.03 -6.11
C ALA A 136 8.90 -13.17 -5.26
N LEU A 137 10.02 -13.72 -5.71
CA LEU A 137 10.78 -14.74 -5.01
C LEU A 137 11.88 -14.07 -4.19
N ILE A 138 11.87 -14.29 -2.87
CA ILE A 138 12.88 -13.80 -1.94
C ILE A 138 13.59 -14.96 -1.26
N GLY A 139 14.81 -14.73 -0.78
CA GLY A 139 15.61 -15.74 -0.09
C GLY A 139 17.10 -15.59 -0.40
N MET A 140 17.93 -16.33 0.33
CA MET A 140 19.38 -16.26 0.17
C MET A 140 19.85 -16.70 -1.21
N ARG A 141 21.07 -16.30 -1.59
CA ARG A 141 21.75 -16.83 -2.79
C ARG A 141 21.83 -18.36 -2.67
N GLY A 142 21.73 -19.07 -3.79
CA GLY A 142 21.64 -20.54 -3.78
C GLY A 142 20.27 -21.11 -3.38
N ALA A 143 19.28 -20.31 -2.97
CA ALA A 143 17.94 -20.82 -2.65
C ALA A 143 17.19 -21.47 -3.83
N GLY A 144 17.62 -21.21 -5.07
CA GLY A 144 16.93 -21.69 -6.28
C GLY A 144 15.92 -20.70 -6.88
N LYS A 145 15.93 -19.42 -6.44
CA LYS A 145 15.03 -18.37 -6.95
C LYS A 145 15.06 -18.22 -8.46
N SER A 146 16.26 -18.18 -9.07
CA SER A 146 16.39 -17.99 -10.51
C SER A 146 15.86 -19.19 -11.29
N THR A 147 16.20 -20.40 -10.85
CA THR A 147 15.73 -21.66 -11.45
C THR A 147 14.21 -21.82 -11.36
N LEU A 148 13.64 -21.68 -10.16
CA LEU A 148 12.21 -21.82 -9.94
C LEU A 148 11.43 -20.66 -10.59
N GLY A 149 11.97 -19.45 -10.53
CA GLY A 149 11.36 -18.25 -11.09
C GLY A 149 11.28 -18.26 -12.61
N ALA A 150 12.37 -18.65 -13.29
CA ALA A 150 12.38 -18.79 -14.75
C ALA A 150 11.38 -19.86 -15.21
N ARG A 151 11.31 -21.01 -14.53
CA ARG A 151 10.36 -22.07 -14.82
C ARG A 151 8.91 -21.63 -14.60
N LEU A 152 8.64 -20.94 -13.50
CA LEU A 152 7.31 -20.40 -13.18
C LEU A 152 6.87 -19.35 -14.22
N ALA A 153 7.78 -18.49 -14.64
CA ALA A 153 7.51 -17.48 -15.65
C ALA A 153 7.14 -18.10 -17.00
N ALA A 154 7.89 -19.14 -17.42
CA ALA A 154 7.61 -19.88 -18.65
C ALA A 154 6.23 -20.55 -18.61
N GLU A 155 5.89 -21.24 -17.52
CA GLU A 155 4.60 -21.94 -17.43
C GLU A 155 3.41 -20.98 -17.31
N THR A 156 3.58 -19.85 -16.61
CA THR A 156 2.51 -18.86 -16.42
C THR A 156 2.44 -17.79 -17.51
N ASN A 157 3.28 -17.91 -18.55
CA ASN A 157 3.45 -16.94 -19.63
C ASN A 157 3.64 -15.50 -19.09
N LYS A 158 4.52 -15.34 -18.11
CA LYS A 158 4.91 -14.06 -17.49
C LYS A 158 6.36 -13.74 -17.83
N ARG A 159 6.73 -12.45 -17.78
CA ARG A 159 8.13 -12.05 -17.85
C ARG A 159 8.87 -12.47 -16.59
N PHE A 160 10.03 -13.10 -16.75
CA PHE A 160 10.97 -13.31 -15.65
C PHE A 160 11.91 -12.11 -15.52
N VAL A 161 12.05 -11.57 -14.31
CA VAL A 161 12.90 -10.41 -14.01
C VAL A 161 13.81 -10.75 -12.85
N GLU A 162 15.12 -10.73 -13.06
CA GLU A 162 16.10 -10.78 -11.99
C GLU A 162 16.53 -9.37 -11.64
N LEU A 163 16.27 -8.94 -10.40
CA LEU A 163 16.51 -7.57 -9.98
C LEU A 163 18.00 -7.21 -10.08
N ASP A 164 18.87 -8.13 -9.68
CA ASP A 164 20.32 -7.99 -9.78
C ASP A 164 20.77 -7.75 -11.24
N SER A 165 20.20 -8.48 -12.20
CA SER A 165 20.50 -8.30 -13.63
C SER A 165 19.89 -7.02 -14.21
N GLU A 166 18.72 -6.57 -13.74
CA GLU A 166 18.18 -5.26 -14.12
C GLU A 166 19.04 -4.12 -13.57
N ILE A 167 19.60 -4.27 -12.36
CA ILE A 167 20.53 -3.29 -11.80
C ILE A 167 21.77 -3.17 -12.69
N GLU A 168 22.39 -4.30 -13.06
CA GLU A 168 23.57 -4.30 -13.94
C GLU A 168 23.26 -3.70 -15.33
N ARG A 169 22.07 -3.97 -15.87
CA ARG A 169 21.60 -3.35 -17.12
C ARG A 169 21.38 -1.84 -16.99
N ASP A 170 20.75 -1.40 -15.91
CA ASP A 170 20.42 0.01 -15.68
C ASP A 170 21.68 0.87 -15.40
N THR A 171 22.68 0.30 -14.73
CA THR A 171 23.94 1.01 -14.41
C THR A 171 25.01 0.84 -15.48
N GLY A 172 24.95 -0.22 -16.29
CA GLY A 172 26.01 -0.62 -17.20
C GLY A 172 27.25 -1.17 -16.49
N MET A 173 27.14 -1.51 -15.19
CA MET A 173 28.25 -1.96 -14.35
C MET A 173 27.91 -3.28 -13.65
N PRO A 174 28.85 -4.23 -13.57
CA PRO A 174 28.68 -5.43 -12.76
C PRO A 174 28.45 -5.08 -11.28
N LEU A 175 27.69 -5.91 -10.55
CA LEU A 175 27.38 -5.64 -9.13
C LEU A 175 28.64 -5.42 -8.28
N GLY A 176 29.72 -6.16 -8.53
CA GLY A 176 30.99 -6.03 -7.81
C GLY A 176 31.61 -4.63 -7.93
N GLU A 177 31.52 -4.00 -9.10
CA GLU A 177 31.98 -2.63 -9.31
C GLU A 177 31.08 -1.62 -8.61
N ILE A 178 29.76 -1.83 -8.63
CA ILE A 178 28.81 -0.97 -7.92
C ILE A 178 29.14 -0.94 -6.41
N PHE A 179 29.36 -2.11 -5.81
CA PHE A 179 29.76 -2.20 -4.40
C PHE A 179 31.11 -1.54 -4.14
N SER A 180 32.06 -1.65 -5.07
CA SER A 180 33.41 -1.09 -4.91
C SER A 180 33.43 0.44 -5.02
N LEU A 181 32.63 1.01 -5.93
CA LEU A 181 32.59 2.45 -6.20
C LEU A 181 31.63 3.21 -5.29
N TYR A 182 30.44 2.64 -5.04
CA TYR A 182 29.35 3.34 -4.33
C TYR A 182 29.05 2.75 -2.95
N GLY A 183 29.72 1.66 -2.57
CA GLY A 183 29.49 0.98 -1.32
C GLY A 183 28.08 0.39 -1.21
N GLN A 184 27.76 -0.10 -0.02
CA GLN A 184 26.47 -0.73 0.25
C GLN A 184 25.30 0.27 0.14
N ALA A 185 25.47 1.49 0.68
CA ALA A 185 24.41 2.50 0.65
C ALA A 185 24.01 2.90 -0.78
N GLY A 186 25.00 3.08 -1.68
CA GLY A 186 24.74 3.39 -3.08
C GLY A 186 24.05 2.24 -3.81
N PHE A 187 24.48 1.00 -3.58
CA PHE A 187 23.78 -0.18 -4.10
C PHE A 187 22.32 -0.21 -3.65
N ARG A 188 22.01 0.09 -2.38
CA ARG A 188 20.62 0.13 -1.88
C ARG A 188 19.76 1.19 -2.54
N ALA A 189 20.32 2.37 -2.79
CA ALA A 189 19.61 3.42 -3.52
C ALA A 189 19.28 2.99 -4.96
N ILE A 190 20.22 2.31 -5.63
CA ILE A 190 20.03 1.76 -6.98
C ILE A 190 19.01 0.62 -6.95
N GLU A 191 19.14 -0.33 -6.03
CA GLU A 191 18.21 -1.47 -5.84
C GLU A 191 16.77 -0.99 -5.64
N LYS A 192 16.58 0.03 -4.80
CA LYS A 192 15.28 0.67 -4.60
C LYS A 192 14.73 1.19 -5.93
N ARG A 193 15.48 2.06 -6.63
CA ARG A 193 15.05 2.70 -7.88
C ARG A 193 14.71 1.67 -8.96
N THR A 194 15.55 0.66 -9.14
CA THR A 194 15.32 -0.41 -10.13
C THR A 194 14.09 -1.23 -9.77
N LEU A 195 13.85 -1.53 -8.49
CA LEU A 195 12.60 -2.17 -8.07
C LEU A 195 11.38 -1.32 -8.43
N GLU A 196 11.41 0.00 -8.17
CA GLU A 196 10.28 0.87 -8.51
C GLU A 196 9.99 0.88 -10.02
N LYS A 197 11.05 0.94 -10.84
CA LYS A 197 10.96 0.85 -12.30
C LYS A 197 10.34 -0.48 -12.74
N VAL A 198 10.87 -1.61 -12.25
CA VAL A 198 10.37 -2.95 -12.57
C VAL A 198 8.90 -3.10 -12.21
N LEU A 199 8.48 -2.64 -11.03
CA LEU A 199 7.08 -2.70 -10.60
C LEU A 199 6.17 -1.81 -11.46
N LYS A 200 6.66 -0.67 -11.93
CA LYS A 200 5.91 0.26 -12.79
C LYS A 200 5.72 -0.30 -14.20
N GLU A 201 6.78 -0.87 -14.78
CA GLU A 201 6.79 -1.34 -16.17
C GLU A 201 6.12 -2.71 -16.36
N ASN A 202 6.05 -3.51 -15.30
CA ASN A 202 5.58 -4.89 -15.41
C ASN A 202 4.32 -5.11 -14.57
N GLU A 203 3.15 -5.17 -15.23
CA GLU A 203 1.90 -5.52 -14.53
C GLU A 203 1.79 -7.01 -14.18
N ARG A 204 2.45 -7.88 -14.96
CA ARG A 204 2.45 -9.35 -14.80
C ARG A 204 3.88 -9.87 -14.95
N ALA A 205 4.51 -10.27 -13.84
CA ALA A 205 5.90 -10.74 -13.85
C ALA A 205 6.20 -11.73 -12.72
N VAL A 206 7.25 -12.51 -12.89
CA VAL A 206 7.94 -13.23 -11.81
C VAL A 206 9.26 -12.52 -11.56
N ILE A 207 9.47 -12.06 -10.34
CA ILE A 207 10.61 -11.22 -9.95
C ILE A 207 11.49 -12.00 -8.97
N SER A 208 12.76 -12.17 -9.27
CA SER A 208 13.76 -12.70 -8.33
C SER A 208 14.50 -11.52 -7.70
N ALA A 209 14.36 -11.36 -6.38
CA ALA A 209 15.04 -10.29 -5.64
C ALA A 209 16.33 -10.79 -4.99
N GLY A 210 17.35 -9.92 -4.94
CA GLY A 210 18.61 -10.20 -4.26
C GLY A 210 18.38 -10.57 -2.78
N GLY A 211 19.22 -11.46 -2.23
CA GLY A 211 19.04 -11.93 -0.86
C GLY A 211 19.12 -10.83 0.20
N GLY A 212 19.78 -9.70 -0.13
CA GLY A 212 19.91 -8.55 0.75
C GLY A 212 18.70 -7.62 0.80
N ILE A 213 17.70 -7.77 -0.06
CA ILE A 213 16.57 -6.83 -0.17
C ILE A 213 15.83 -6.64 1.15
N VAL A 214 15.76 -7.70 1.96
CA VAL A 214 15.11 -7.68 3.27
C VAL A 214 15.81 -6.79 4.29
N SER A 215 17.07 -6.43 4.07
CA SER A 215 17.80 -5.54 4.98
C SER A 215 17.30 -4.10 4.91
N GLU A 216 16.74 -3.67 3.77
CA GLU A 216 16.19 -2.32 3.58
C GLU A 216 14.68 -2.33 3.78
N LYS A 217 14.22 -1.79 4.91
CA LYS A 217 12.80 -1.78 5.29
C LYS A 217 11.91 -1.19 4.18
N GLU A 218 12.28 -0.02 3.66
CA GLU A 218 11.44 0.69 2.69
C GLU A 218 11.30 -0.09 1.37
N THR A 219 12.41 -0.57 0.81
CA THR A 219 12.42 -1.37 -0.43
C THR A 219 11.65 -2.68 -0.25
N PHE A 220 11.82 -3.34 0.90
CA PHE A 220 11.14 -4.58 1.19
C PHE A 220 9.63 -4.41 1.40
N ASP A 221 9.22 -3.38 2.15
CA ASP A 221 7.80 -3.05 2.34
C ASP A 221 7.13 -2.72 0.98
N ARG A 222 7.83 -2.04 0.06
CA ARG A 222 7.34 -1.83 -1.31
C ARG A 222 7.17 -3.14 -2.09
N LEU A 223 8.11 -4.07 -1.98
CA LEU A 223 8.00 -5.39 -2.63
C LEU A 223 6.78 -6.14 -2.09
N LEU A 224 6.63 -6.22 -0.77
CA LEU A 224 5.55 -6.95 -0.10
C LEU A 224 4.16 -6.38 -0.43
N SER A 225 4.04 -5.06 -0.52
CA SER A 225 2.76 -4.39 -0.82
C SER A 225 2.35 -4.48 -2.29
N ARG A 226 3.29 -4.68 -3.23
CA ARG A 226 3.03 -4.67 -4.68
C ARG A 226 3.15 -6.03 -5.37
N CYS A 227 3.68 -7.04 -4.67
CA CYS A 227 3.82 -8.41 -5.18
C CYS A 227 3.26 -9.43 -4.19
N TYR A 228 2.82 -10.56 -4.73
CA TYR A 228 2.67 -11.79 -3.97
C TYR A 228 4.05 -12.40 -3.76
N THR A 229 4.47 -12.56 -2.52
CA THR A 229 5.85 -12.85 -2.14
C THR A 229 6.02 -14.27 -1.64
N VAL A 230 7.00 -14.97 -2.20
CA VAL A 230 7.35 -16.34 -1.85
C VAL A 230 8.76 -16.36 -1.30
N TRP A 231 8.91 -16.74 -0.03
CA TRP A 231 10.21 -17.01 0.54
C TRP A 231 10.66 -18.42 0.18
N ILE A 232 11.69 -18.52 -0.65
CA ILE A 232 12.37 -19.78 -0.98
C ILE A 232 13.41 -20.05 0.11
N LYS A 233 13.13 -21.05 0.96
CA LYS A 233 13.97 -21.51 2.06
C LYS A 233 14.74 -22.76 1.64
N ALA A 234 15.99 -22.86 2.09
CA ALA A 234 16.79 -24.08 2.02
C ALA A 234 17.66 -24.16 3.29
N ARG A 235 18.24 -25.34 3.54
CA ARG A 235 19.24 -25.50 4.60
C ARG A 235 20.52 -24.69 4.27
N PRO A 236 21.21 -24.13 5.28
CA PRO A 236 22.47 -23.40 5.08
C PRO A 236 23.49 -24.16 4.22
N GLU A 237 23.62 -25.46 4.45
CA GLU A 237 24.55 -26.34 3.75
C GLU A 237 24.20 -26.46 2.25
N GLU A 238 22.90 -26.46 1.93
CA GLU A 238 22.43 -26.51 0.54
C GLU A 238 22.62 -25.17 -0.17
N HIS A 239 22.42 -24.03 0.53
CA HIS A 239 22.77 -22.72 -0.02
C HIS A 239 24.26 -22.69 -0.43
N MET A 240 25.13 -23.15 0.47
CA MET A 240 26.57 -23.20 0.24
C MET A 240 26.94 -24.10 -0.95
N SER A 241 26.47 -25.35 -0.94
CA SER A 241 26.70 -26.32 -2.01
C SER A 241 26.27 -25.80 -3.38
N ARG A 242 25.08 -25.19 -3.47
CA ARG A 242 24.55 -24.65 -4.73
C ARG A 242 25.32 -23.43 -5.21
N VAL A 243 25.80 -22.56 -4.32
CA VAL A 243 26.61 -21.38 -4.69
C VAL A 243 27.99 -21.80 -5.19
N VAL A 244 28.62 -22.79 -4.55
CA VAL A 244 29.90 -23.34 -5.00
C VAL A 244 29.77 -23.99 -6.37
N ALA A 245 28.71 -24.77 -6.60
CA ALA A 245 28.44 -25.39 -7.90
C ALA A 245 28.24 -24.35 -9.04
N GLN A 246 27.86 -23.12 -8.70
CA GLN A 246 27.71 -22.01 -9.65
C GLN A 246 29.01 -21.25 -9.92
N GLY A 247 30.15 -21.72 -9.41
CA GLY A 247 31.47 -21.12 -9.64
C GLY A 247 31.75 -19.88 -8.79
N ASP A 248 30.93 -19.62 -7.78
CA ASP A 248 31.17 -18.55 -6.81
C ASP A 248 31.91 -19.12 -5.61
N PHE A 249 33.25 -19.01 -5.66
CA PHE A 249 34.16 -19.56 -4.65
C PHE A 249 34.42 -18.64 -3.46
N ARG A 250 33.84 -17.42 -3.45
CA ARG A 250 33.91 -16.51 -2.28
C ARG A 250 33.56 -17.20 -0.96
N PRO A 251 32.60 -18.14 -0.91
CA PRO A 251 32.30 -18.88 0.32
C PRO A 251 33.33 -19.96 0.71
N MET A 252 34.18 -20.43 -0.21
CA MET A 252 35.20 -21.47 0.06
C MET A 252 36.48 -20.93 0.69
N ALA A 253 36.73 -19.61 0.65
CA ALA A 253 37.96 -19.01 1.16
C ALA A 253 38.14 -19.10 2.70
N ALA A 254 37.10 -19.51 3.44
CA ALA A 254 37.13 -19.65 4.90
C ALA A 254 36.10 -20.68 5.43
N ASN A 255 36.10 -21.90 4.87
CA ASN A 255 35.05 -22.95 4.96
C ASN A 255 34.20 -22.99 6.25
N ASP A 256 34.81 -23.10 7.44
CA ASP A 256 34.07 -23.21 8.70
C ASP A 256 33.50 -21.85 9.17
N GLN A 257 34.31 -20.79 9.14
CA GLN A 257 33.87 -19.44 9.51
C GLN A 257 32.79 -18.90 8.56
N ALA A 258 32.91 -19.20 7.27
CA ALA A 258 31.95 -18.81 6.25
C ALA A 258 30.58 -19.49 6.44
N MET A 259 30.57 -20.76 6.87
CA MET A 259 29.34 -21.47 7.21
C MET A 259 28.68 -20.91 8.46
N GLU A 260 29.46 -20.58 9.49
CA GLU A 260 28.94 -19.92 10.70
C GLU A 260 28.37 -18.54 10.39
N ASP A 261 29.07 -17.73 9.59
CA ASP A 261 28.60 -16.41 9.19
C ASP A 261 27.33 -16.50 8.34
N LEU A 262 27.23 -17.49 7.44
CA LEU A 262 26.02 -17.76 6.68
C LEU A 262 24.84 -18.08 7.60
N ARG A 263 25.04 -18.95 8.60
CA ARG A 263 24.02 -19.27 9.61
C ARG A 263 23.58 -18.03 10.37
N ARG A 264 24.53 -17.20 10.81
CA ARG A 264 24.27 -15.94 11.53
C ARG A 264 23.46 -14.95 10.67
N ILE A 265 23.81 -14.82 9.39
CA ILE A 265 23.08 -13.95 8.44
C ILE A 265 21.66 -14.47 8.22
N LEU A 266 21.49 -15.79 8.05
CA LEU A 266 20.18 -16.41 7.88
C LEU A 266 19.29 -16.17 9.10
N GLU A 267 19.81 -16.42 10.30
CA GLU A 267 19.09 -16.21 11.56
C GLU A 267 18.66 -14.74 11.72
N ALA A 268 19.56 -13.79 11.43
CA ALA A 268 19.25 -12.37 11.50
C ALA A 268 18.21 -11.91 10.45
N ARG A 269 18.12 -12.59 9.30
CA ARG A 269 17.20 -12.23 8.20
C ARG A 269 15.88 -12.99 8.24
N GLU A 270 15.82 -14.14 8.90
CA GLU A 270 14.63 -15.01 8.95
C GLU A 270 13.35 -14.28 9.43
N PRO A 271 13.37 -13.44 10.48
CA PRO A 271 12.18 -12.68 10.88
C PRO A 271 11.64 -11.76 9.78
N ARG A 272 12.51 -11.28 8.89
CA ARG A 272 12.12 -10.43 7.76
C ARG A 272 11.63 -11.28 6.59
N TYR A 273 12.31 -12.38 6.26
CA TYR A 273 11.82 -13.30 5.23
C TYR A 273 10.43 -13.88 5.56
N ARG A 274 10.13 -14.13 6.84
CA ARG A 274 8.81 -14.58 7.29
C ARG A 274 7.66 -13.59 7.05
N LYS A 275 7.95 -12.33 6.70
CA LYS A 275 6.92 -11.37 6.27
C LYS A 275 6.34 -11.68 4.88
N ALA A 276 6.97 -12.59 4.13
CA ALA A 276 6.43 -13.08 2.87
C ALA A 276 5.04 -13.70 3.04
N ASP A 277 4.27 -13.76 1.96
CA ASP A 277 2.93 -14.36 1.96
C ASP A 277 3.00 -15.87 2.19
N VAL A 278 4.03 -16.51 1.63
CA VAL A 278 4.20 -17.95 1.79
C VAL A 278 5.68 -18.34 1.84
N VAL A 279 5.93 -19.45 2.52
CA VAL A 279 7.26 -20.06 2.65
C VAL A 279 7.27 -21.36 1.87
N LEU A 280 8.26 -21.52 1.00
CA LEU A 280 8.53 -22.74 0.26
C LEU A 280 9.88 -23.30 0.70
N ASP A 281 9.86 -24.42 1.42
CA ASP A 281 11.09 -25.14 1.77
C ASP A 281 11.49 -26.09 0.63
N THR A 282 12.69 -25.87 0.10
CA THR A 282 13.31 -26.64 -1.00
C THR A 282 14.41 -27.58 -0.52
N SER A 283 14.56 -27.73 0.80
CA SER A 283 15.60 -28.58 1.39
C SER A 283 15.34 -30.06 1.09
N GLY A 284 16.37 -30.76 0.62
CA GLY A 284 16.32 -32.19 0.29
C GLY A 284 15.38 -32.55 -0.87
N ALA A 285 14.87 -31.57 -1.61
CA ALA A 285 13.95 -31.76 -2.73
C ALA A 285 14.64 -31.50 -4.07
N SER A 286 14.23 -32.22 -5.12
CA SER A 286 14.67 -31.92 -6.49
C SER A 286 14.07 -30.60 -6.99
N VAL A 287 14.58 -30.10 -8.11
CA VAL A 287 14.02 -28.90 -8.76
C VAL A 287 12.57 -29.15 -9.18
N GLU A 288 12.28 -30.33 -9.71
CA GLU A 288 10.93 -30.77 -10.12
C GLU A 288 9.97 -30.78 -8.93
N GLU A 289 10.36 -31.39 -7.81
CA GLU A 289 9.54 -31.46 -6.60
C GLU A 289 9.31 -30.08 -5.98
N SER A 290 10.37 -29.27 -5.90
CA SER A 290 10.29 -27.89 -5.40
C SER A 290 9.37 -27.04 -6.26
N PHE A 291 9.42 -27.24 -7.58
CA PHE A 291 8.57 -26.52 -8.52
C PHE A 291 7.12 -26.97 -8.45
N ALA A 292 6.85 -28.27 -8.33
CA ALA A 292 5.50 -28.79 -8.12
C ALA A 292 4.88 -28.21 -6.83
N LYS A 293 5.64 -28.20 -5.72
CA LYS A 293 5.23 -27.57 -4.46
C LYS A 293 4.93 -26.08 -4.63
N LEU A 294 5.80 -25.34 -5.34
CA LEU A 294 5.59 -23.93 -5.64
C LEU A 294 4.27 -23.71 -6.39
N LYS A 295 4.02 -24.50 -7.43
CA LYS A 295 2.80 -24.40 -8.24
C LYS A 295 1.55 -24.66 -7.41
N THR A 296 1.50 -25.77 -6.68
CA THR A 296 0.34 -26.10 -5.81
C THR A 296 0.09 -25.02 -4.77
N THR A 297 1.16 -24.46 -4.20
CA THR A 297 1.05 -23.38 -3.21
C THR A 297 0.45 -22.12 -3.82
N LEU A 298 0.91 -21.73 -5.02
CA LEU A 298 0.41 -20.57 -5.74
C LEU A 298 -1.05 -20.76 -6.19
N GLU A 299 -1.42 -21.95 -6.67
CA GLU A 299 -2.79 -22.28 -7.05
C GLU A 299 -3.75 -22.17 -5.86
N ALA A 300 -3.35 -22.64 -4.68
CA ALA A 300 -4.19 -22.57 -3.48
C ALA A 300 -4.44 -21.12 -2.97
N HIS A 301 -3.52 -20.18 -3.25
CA HIS A 301 -3.58 -18.81 -2.71
C HIS A 301 -3.96 -17.75 -3.75
N LEU A 302 -3.82 -18.05 -5.04
CA LEU A 302 -4.09 -17.10 -6.13
C LEU A 302 -5.40 -17.38 -6.88
N GLN A 303 -6.11 -18.46 -6.54
CA GLN A 303 -7.50 -18.69 -6.98
C GLN A 303 -8.48 -17.71 -6.32
#